data_AF-A0AAW1QCY6-F1
#
_entry.id   AF-A0AAW1QCY6-F1
#
_cell.length_a   1.000
_cell.length_b   1.000
_cell.length_c   1.000
_cell.angle_alpha   90.00
_cell.angle_beta   90.00
_cell.angle_gamma   90.00
#
_symmetry.space_group_name_H-M   'P 1'
#
loop_
_entity.id
_entity.type
_entity.pdbx_description
1 polymer ?
#
loop_
_entity_poly.entity_id
_entity_poly.type
_entity_poly.pdbx_seq_one_letter_code
_entity_poly.pdbx_strand_id
1 'polypeptide(L)'
;VLHRAHTREAPVAHKAAGGKAWDTVKPLGRHFRNLGRVVLIDDDAFKAVPGEEANQICIPCWGRDEPADDPALLLLVDALLSTLGRLGPADDLREHTRAVQEAVAGAWAAWAAAQRPPAPSGCRMR
;
A
#
# COMPACT_ATOMS: atom_id res chain seq x y z
N VAL A 1 12.27 -8.81 -1.27
CA VAL A 1 12.43 -7.41 -0.80
C VAL A 1 13.21 -6.64 -1.85
N LEU A 2 12.76 -5.44 -2.24
CA LEU A 2 13.48 -4.59 -3.18
C LEU A 2 14.44 -3.64 -2.43
N HIS A 3 15.62 -3.38 -2.98
CA HIS A 3 16.61 -2.45 -2.45
C HIS A 3 16.82 -1.31 -3.45
N ARG A 4 17.60 -0.29 -3.07
CA ARG A 4 17.84 0.89 -3.92
C ARG A 4 18.37 0.52 -5.31
N ALA A 5 19.20 -0.52 -5.42
CA ALA A 5 19.70 -1.05 -6.70
C ALA A 5 18.61 -1.60 -7.63
N HIS A 6 17.43 -1.94 -7.10
CA HIS A 6 16.28 -2.40 -7.87
C HIS A 6 15.36 -1.25 -8.32
N THR A 7 15.67 -0.01 -7.97
CA THR A 7 14.88 1.17 -8.31
C THR A 7 15.50 1.95 -9.48
N ARG A 8 14.70 2.81 -10.12
CA ARG A 8 15.17 3.79 -11.11
C ARG A 8 14.78 5.19 -10.64
N GLU A 9 15.54 6.21 -11.01
CA GLU A 9 15.14 7.59 -10.75
C GLU A 9 13.74 7.89 -11.28
N ALA A 10 12.99 8.69 -10.52
CA ALA A 10 11.74 9.26 -10.97
C ALA A 10 11.95 10.14 -12.22
N PRO A 11 10.99 10.16 -13.17
CA PRO A 11 11.04 11.05 -14.33
C PRO A 11 11.27 12.51 -13.95
N VAL A 12 11.97 13.27 -14.81
CA VAL A 12 12.26 14.70 -14.58
C VAL A 12 10.99 15.51 -14.34
N ALA A 13 9.89 15.19 -15.03
CA ALA A 13 8.60 15.84 -14.86
C ALA A 13 8.05 15.74 -13.42
N HIS A 14 8.28 14.62 -12.72
CA HIS A 14 7.90 14.46 -11.32
C HIS A 14 8.66 15.44 -10.41
N LYS A 15 9.98 15.58 -10.64
CA LYS A 15 10.82 16.53 -9.90
C LYS A 15 10.36 17.97 -10.16
N ALA A 16 10.01 18.30 -11.42
CA ALA A 16 9.47 19.61 -11.78
C ALA A 16 8.11 19.92 -11.12
N ALA A 17 7.32 18.89 -10.80
CA ALA A 17 6.04 19.01 -10.11
C ALA A 17 6.16 19.02 -8.57
N GLY A 18 7.37 19.14 -8.01
CA GLY A 18 7.61 19.18 -6.56
C GLY A 18 8.09 17.85 -5.95
N GLY A 19 8.33 16.82 -6.77
CA GLY A 19 8.98 15.58 -6.35
C GLY A 19 10.40 15.81 -5.84
N LYS A 20 10.88 14.92 -4.97
CA LYS A 20 12.21 15.02 -4.37
C LYS A 20 13.27 14.52 -5.36
N ALA A 21 14.47 15.11 -5.30
CA ALA A 21 15.57 14.74 -6.20
C ALA A 21 15.98 13.26 -6.10
N TRP A 22 15.74 12.64 -4.93
CA TRP A 22 16.03 11.25 -4.63
C TRP A 22 14.84 10.30 -4.79
N ASP A 23 13.70 10.78 -5.32
CA ASP A 23 12.55 9.93 -5.59
C ASP A 23 12.90 8.89 -6.67
N THR A 24 12.41 7.68 -6.45
CA THR A 24 12.60 6.56 -7.34
C THR A 24 11.29 5.82 -7.61
N VAL A 25 11.28 5.08 -8.71
CA VAL A 25 10.23 4.14 -9.10
C VAL A 25 10.78 2.71 -9.09
N LYS A 26 9.88 1.72 -9.05
CA LYS A 26 10.20 0.29 -8.87
C LYS A 26 9.75 -0.50 -10.11
N PRO A 27 10.60 -0.59 -11.16
CA PRO A 27 10.24 -1.33 -12.38
C PRO A 27 10.33 -2.84 -12.15
N LEU A 28 9.23 -3.47 -11.75
CA LEU A 28 9.16 -4.89 -11.43
C LEU A 28 9.51 -5.76 -12.64
N GLY A 29 9.05 -5.39 -13.84
CA GLY A 29 9.28 -6.15 -15.06
C GLY A 29 10.76 -6.25 -15.46
N ARG A 30 11.61 -5.40 -14.90
CA ARG A 30 13.07 -5.49 -15.07
C ARG A 30 13.70 -6.63 -14.27
N HIS A 31 13.09 -7.00 -13.15
CA HIS A 31 13.68 -7.93 -12.17
C HIS A 31 12.95 -9.27 -12.12
N PHE A 32 11.68 -9.30 -12.49
CA PHE A 32 10.85 -10.50 -12.41
C PHE A 32 10.32 -10.90 -13.79
N ARG A 33 10.48 -12.18 -14.13
CA ARG A 33 10.06 -12.73 -15.43
C ARG A 33 8.54 -12.92 -15.53
N ASN A 34 7.85 -13.09 -14.40
CA ASN A 34 6.41 -13.32 -14.37
C ASN A 34 5.75 -12.32 -13.43
N LEU A 35 5.27 -11.21 -13.99
CA LEU A 35 4.57 -10.17 -13.23
C LEU A 35 3.21 -10.63 -12.70
N GLY A 36 2.58 -11.64 -13.30
CA GLY A 36 1.34 -12.19 -12.76
C GLY A 36 1.50 -12.86 -11.39
N ARG A 37 2.74 -13.00 -10.89
CA ARG A 37 3.06 -13.59 -9.59
C ARG A 37 3.79 -12.64 -8.65
N VAL A 38 3.78 -11.34 -8.95
CA VAL A 38 4.50 -10.33 -8.17
C VAL A 38 3.53 -9.27 -7.69
N VAL A 39 3.65 -8.91 -6.42
CA VAL A 39 2.95 -7.77 -5.84
C VAL A 39 3.98 -6.89 -5.13
N LEU A 40 3.89 -5.59 -5.38
CA LEU A 40 4.61 -4.53 -4.67
C LEU A 40 3.71 -4.00 -3.56
N ILE A 41 4.18 -4.10 -2.33
CA ILE A 41 3.59 -3.39 -1.19
C ILE A 41 4.41 -2.12 -0.96
N ASP A 42 3.74 -0.97 -0.96
CA ASP A 42 4.36 0.35 -0.74
C ASP A 42 3.32 1.35 -0.25
N ASP A 43 3.72 2.47 0.32
CA ASP A 43 2.83 3.54 0.80
C ASP A 43 2.64 4.69 -0.21
N ASP A 44 3.37 4.65 -1.33
CA ASP A 44 3.33 5.67 -2.37
C ASP A 44 3.00 5.05 -3.74
N ALA A 45 1.81 5.37 -4.25
CA ALA A 45 1.35 4.91 -5.58
C ALA A 45 2.28 5.32 -6.73
N PHE A 46 3.08 6.38 -6.55
CA PHE A 46 4.06 6.80 -7.56
C PHE A 46 5.22 5.81 -7.72
N LYS A 47 5.38 4.85 -6.80
CA LYS A 47 6.45 3.83 -6.92
C LYS A 47 6.19 2.83 -8.04
N ALA A 48 4.94 2.56 -8.42
CA ALA A 48 4.66 1.76 -9.61
C ALA A 48 5.09 2.52 -10.88
N VAL A 49 5.66 1.79 -11.82
CA VAL A 49 5.91 2.34 -13.16
C VAL A 49 4.65 2.23 -14.02
N PRO A 50 4.48 3.08 -15.05
CA PRO A 50 3.34 3.00 -15.95
C PRO A 50 3.16 1.60 -16.56
N GLY A 51 1.97 1.02 -16.45
CA GLY A 51 1.63 -0.32 -16.91
C GLY A 51 1.85 -1.45 -15.89
N GLU A 52 2.41 -1.14 -14.71
CA GLU A 52 2.60 -2.09 -13.60
C GLU A 52 1.75 -1.73 -12.37
N GLU A 53 0.79 -0.81 -12.49
CA GLU A 53 -0.03 -0.32 -11.37
C GLU A 53 -0.87 -1.44 -10.75
N ALA A 54 -1.33 -2.38 -11.57
CA ALA A 54 -2.06 -3.56 -11.10
C ALA A 54 -1.21 -4.52 -10.26
N ASN A 55 0.11 -4.33 -10.22
CA ASN A 55 1.00 -5.06 -9.33
C ASN A 55 1.19 -4.38 -7.97
N GLN A 56 0.63 -3.20 -7.72
CA GLN A 56 0.82 -2.49 -6.46
C GLN A 56 -0.39 -2.61 -5.52
N ILE A 57 -0.10 -2.79 -4.24
CA ILE A 57 -1.03 -2.55 -3.14
C ILE A 57 -0.45 -1.42 -2.30
N CYS A 58 -1.18 -0.31 -2.23
CA CYS A 58 -0.84 0.85 -1.43
C CYS A 58 -1.31 0.63 0.01
N ILE A 59 -0.42 0.79 0.99
CA ILE A 59 -0.78 0.72 2.41
C ILE A 59 -0.59 2.09 3.08
N PRO A 60 -1.23 2.35 4.23
CA PRO A 60 -0.96 3.56 5.00
C PRO A 60 0.53 3.72 5.31
N CYS A 61 1.03 4.95 5.24
CA CYS A 61 2.39 5.28 5.64
C CYS A 61 2.51 5.17 7.16
N TRP A 62 3.49 4.40 7.64
CA TRP A 62 3.79 4.34 9.06
C TRP A 62 4.62 5.57 9.48
N GLY A 63 3.99 6.46 10.24
CA GLY A 63 4.57 7.71 10.72
C GLY A 63 5.16 7.64 12.13
N ARG A 64 5.85 8.71 12.55
CA ARG A 64 6.42 8.84 13.90
C ARG A 64 5.38 8.87 15.02
N ASP A 65 4.18 9.33 14.71
CA ASP A 65 3.10 9.53 15.68
C ASP A 65 2.08 8.38 15.65
N GLU A 66 2.35 7.32 14.88
CA GLU A 66 1.48 6.15 14.82
C GLU A 66 1.59 5.32 16.10
N PRO A 67 0.47 4.74 16.58
CA PRO A 67 0.47 3.90 17.77
C PRO A 67 1.40 2.69 17.62
N ALA A 68 1.96 2.22 18.74
CA ALA A 68 2.78 1.00 18.74
C ALA A 68 1.96 -0.26 18.37
N ASP A 69 0.63 -0.18 18.49
CA ASP A 69 -0.36 -1.18 18.11
C ASP A 69 -1.01 -0.91 16.74
N ASP A 70 -0.33 -0.17 15.85
CA ASP A 70 -0.73 0.00 14.45
C ASP A 70 -1.06 -1.36 13.80
N PRO A 71 -2.28 -1.55 13.27
CA PRO A 71 -2.73 -2.84 12.76
C PRO A 71 -2.43 -3.02 11.25
N ALA A 72 -1.81 -2.07 10.56
CA ALA A 72 -1.71 -2.04 9.09
C ALA A 72 -1.15 -3.34 8.51
N LEU A 73 -0.08 -3.87 9.11
CA LEU A 73 0.53 -5.12 8.67
C LEU A 73 -0.35 -6.34 8.94
N LEU A 74 -1.05 -6.38 10.08
CA LEU A 74 -2.01 -7.45 10.40
C LEU A 74 -3.17 -7.46 9.40
N LEU A 75 -3.78 -6.29 9.17
CA LEU A 75 -4.88 -6.12 8.23
C LEU A 75 -4.46 -6.46 6.79
N LEU A 76 -3.23 -6.08 6.40
CA LEU A 76 -2.66 -6.45 5.11
C LEU A 76 -2.50 -7.96 4.99
N VAL A 77 -1.93 -8.63 5.99
CA VAL A 77 -1.73 -10.09 5.98
C VAL A 77 -3.06 -10.81 5.85
N ASP A 78 -4.08 -10.41 6.63
CA ASP A 78 -5.42 -11.00 6.57
C ASP A 78 -6.05 -10.82 5.17
N ALA A 79 -5.93 -9.63 4.58
CA ALA A 79 -6.44 -9.35 3.24
C ALA A 79 -5.71 -10.16 2.14
N LEU A 80 -4.38 -10.30 2.25
CA LEU A 80 -3.57 -11.11 1.34
C LEU A 80 -3.93 -12.60 1.44
N LEU A 81 -4.04 -13.15 2.65
CA LEU A 81 -4.35 -14.56 2.85
C LEU A 81 -5.77 -14.91 2.40
N SER A 82 -6.75 -14.04 2.70
CA SER A 82 -8.15 -14.26 2.32
C SER A 82 -8.39 -14.17 0.81
N THR A 83 -7.65 -13.30 0.11
CA THR A 83 -7.83 -13.06 -1.33
C THR A 83 -6.86 -13.87 -2.17
N LEU A 84 -5.54 -13.74 -1.92
CA LEU A 84 -4.50 -14.33 -2.76
C LEU A 84 -4.09 -15.74 -2.29
N GLY A 85 -4.27 -16.06 -1.01
CA GLY A 85 -3.89 -17.36 -0.43
C GLY A 85 -4.68 -18.56 -0.99
N ARG A 86 -5.78 -18.29 -1.70
CA ARG A 86 -6.63 -19.30 -2.34
C ARG A 86 -6.29 -19.54 -3.81
N LEU A 87 -5.40 -18.73 -4.37
CA LEU A 87 -5.05 -18.75 -5.79
C LEU A 87 -4.06 -19.88 -6.10
N GLY A 88 -4.30 -20.57 -7.19
CA GLY A 88 -3.43 -21.59 -7.75
C GLY A 88 -2.26 -20.99 -8.55
N PRO A 89 -1.37 -21.84 -9.10
CA PRO A 89 -0.19 -21.40 -9.85
C PRO A 89 -0.49 -20.69 -11.18
N ALA A 90 -1.66 -20.94 -11.77
CA ALA A 90 -2.06 -20.37 -13.06
C ALA A 90 -2.74 -18.99 -12.93
N ASP A 91 -3.18 -18.63 -11.73
CA ASP A 91 -3.88 -17.38 -11.48
C ASP A 91 -2.92 -16.18 -11.51
N ASP A 92 -3.41 -15.07 -12.07
CA ASP A 92 -2.71 -13.80 -12.14
C ASP A 92 -3.10 -12.90 -10.97
N LEU A 93 -2.15 -12.62 -10.08
CA LEU A 93 -2.37 -11.81 -8.89
C LEU A 93 -2.88 -10.40 -9.22
N ARG A 94 -2.56 -9.86 -10.40
CA ARG A 94 -2.94 -8.51 -10.83
C ARG A 94 -4.45 -8.34 -10.96
N GLU A 95 -5.18 -9.43 -11.21
CA GLU A 95 -6.63 -9.41 -11.29
C GLU A 95 -7.30 -9.27 -9.91
N HIS A 96 -6.53 -9.49 -8.84
CA HIS A 96 -7.01 -9.54 -7.46
C HIS A 96 -6.45 -8.43 -6.56
N THR A 97 -5.41 -7.71 -6.99
CA THR A 97 -4.78 -6.65 -6.18
C THR A 97 -5.77 -5.56 -5.76
N ARG A 98 -6.73 -5.21 -6.63
CA ARG A 98 -7.80 -4.27 -6.29
C ARG A 98 -8.67 -4.76 -5.14
N ALA A 99 -9.04 -6.04 -5.12
CA ALA A 99 -9.84 -6.60 -4.04
C ALA A 99 -9.07 -6.56 -2.70
N VAL A 100 -7.77 -6.84 -2.73
CA VAL A 100 -6.92 -6.68 -1.53
C VAL A 100 -6.85 -5.21 -1.10
N GLN A 101 -6.65 -4.29 -2.05
CA GLN A 101 -6.60 -2.85 -1.78
C GLN A 101 -7.87 -2.35 -1.08
N GLU A 102 -9.04 -2.77 -1.56
CA GLU A 102 -10.34 -2.41 -0.98
C GLU A 102 -10.52 -3.02 0.42
N ALA A 103 -10.12 -4.27 0.62
CA ALA A 103 -10.18 -4.94 1.92
C ALA A 103 -9.31 -4.25 2.99
N VAL A 104 -8.05 -3.91 2.63
CA VAL A 104 -7.13 -3.20 3.53
C VAL A 104 -7.67 -1.81 3.87
N ALA A 105 -8.13 -1.05 2.86
CA ALA A 105 -8.68 0.29 3.08
C ALA A 105 -9.92 0.28 3.98
N GLY A 106 -10.83 -0.68 3.76
CA GLY A 106 -12.04 -0.85 4.58
C GLY A 106 -11.72 -1.20 6.03
N ALA A 107 -10.82 -2.18 6.23
CA ALA A 107 -10.43 -2.59 7.58
C ALA A 107 -9.68 -1.49 8.33
N TRP A 108 -8.80 -0.76 7.65
CA TRP A 108 -8.09 0.39 8.22
C TRP A 108 -9.06 1.49 8.65
N ALA A 109 -10.01 1.85 7.80
CA ALA A 109 -11.02 2.85 8.11
C ALA A 109 -11.88 2.45 9.34
N ALA A 110 -12.23 1.16 9.45
CA ALA A 110 -12.96 0.64 10.60
C ALA A 110 -12.16 0.74 11.91
N TRP A 111 -10.88 0.36 11.88
CA TRP A 111 -10.00 0.50 13.04
C TRP A 111 -9.80 1.96 13.44
N ALA A 112 -9.51 2.84 12.48
CA ALA A 112 -9.32 4.27 12.75
C ALA A 112 -10.58 4.92 13.33
N ALA A 113 -11.78 4.50 12.90
CA ALA A 113 -13.03 4.95 13.49
C ALA A 113 -13.22 4.48 14.94
N ALA A 114 -12.80 3.26 15.26
CA ALA A 114 -12.89 2.70 16.62
C ALA A 114 -11.96 3.40 17.63
N GLN A 115 -10.85 3.97 17.16
CA GLN A 115 -9.88 4.68 18.00
C GLN A 115 -10.26 6.14 18.30
N ARG A 116 -11.31 6.68 17.68
CA ARG A 116 -11.75 8.05 17.95
C ARG A 116 -12.38 8.15 19.35
N PRO A 117 -11.89 9.03 20.24
CA PRO A 117 -12.52 9.23 21.53
C PRO A 117 -13.96 9.74 21.36
N PRO A 118 -14.89 9.37 22.25
CA PRO A 118 -16.24 9.91 22.22
C PRO A 118 -16.18 11.44 22.35
N ALA A 119 -17.05 12.14 21.63
CA ALA A 119 -17.15 13.59 21.74
C ALA A 119 -17.31 13.99 23.23
N PRO A 120 -16.59 15.01 23.71
CA PRO A 120 -16.69 15.42 25.10
C PRO A 120 -18.16 15.72 25.40
N SER A 121 -18.72 14.98 26.35
CA SER A 121 -20.07 15.18 26.86
C SER A 121 -20.16 16.62 27.35
N GLY A 122 -20.90 17.44 26.61
CA GLY A 122 -20.98 18.88 26.82
C GLY A 122 -21.14 19.21 28.30
N CYS A 123 -20.25 20.07 28.80
CA CYS A 123 -20.37 20.70 30.10
C CYS A 123 -21.76 21.33 30.19
N ARG A 124 -22.68 20.67 30.92
CA ARG A 124 -23.96 21.29 31.27
C ARG A 124 -23.63 22.37 32.29
N MET A 125 -23.51 23.61 31.82
CA MET A 125 -23.54 24.78 32.70
C MET A 125 -24.87 24.74 33.47
N ARG A 126 -24.78 24.56 34.78
CA ARG A 126 -25.84 24.86 35.74
C ARG A 126 -25.29 25.88 36.71
#